data_AF-A0A935WJY1-F1
#
_entry.id   AF-A0A935WJY1-F1
#
_cell.length_a   1.000
_cell.length_b   1.000
_cell.length_c   1.000
_cell.angle_alpha   90.00
_cell.angle_beta   90.00
_cell.angle_gamma   90.00
#
_symmetry.space_group_name_H-M   'P 1'
#
loop_
_entity.id
_entity.type
_entity.pdbx_description
1 polymer ?
#
loop_
_entity_poly.entity_id
_entity_poly.type
_entity_poly.pdbx_seq_one_letter_code
_entity_poly.pdbx_strand_id
1 'polypeptide(L)'
;MSRWHAPLAALAVILSGLALRAGPLAVWGRVWMAGLVLLGARVVWQTVRGMLRGQFAADLVASLAIVTALVLWQPLAGMVVVLMQTGGEALDQYAARRASRAVAALEAEAPARRTAAPGRPGEGHRGGRGPARRPPAGAPGRDAPL
;
A
#
# COMPACT_ATOMS: atom_id res chain seq x y z
N MET A 1 8.84 -7.94 2.44
CA MET A 1 9.68 -8.59 3.47
C MET A 1 9.54 -7.77 4.74
N SER A 2 9.06 -8.41 5.80
CA SER A 2 8.48 -7.82 7.02
C SER A 2 9.34 -6.70 7.61
N ARG A 3 8.76 -5.51 7.86
CA ARG A 3 9.44 -4.38 8.53
C ARG A 3 8.97 -4.19 9.98
N TRP A 4 8.04 -5.03 10.42
CA TRP A 4 7.37 -4.99 11.72
C TRP A 4 8.26 -5.24 12.94
N HIS A 5 9.43 -5.85 12.76
CA HIS A 5 10.35 -6.11 13.86
C HIS A 5 11.09 -4.85 14.35
N ALA A 6 11.14 -3.76 13.56
CA ALA A 6 11.84 -2.53 13.97
C ALA A 6 11.24 -1.83 15.22
N PRO A 7 9.92 -1.54 15.28
CA PRO A 7 9.32 -0.93 16.47
C PRO A 7 9.31 -1.90 17.67
N LEU A 8 9.14 -3.20 17.44
CA LEU A 8 9.19 -4.21 18.50
C LEU A 8 10.60 -4.35 19.10
N ALA A 9 11.64 -4.28 18.27
CA ALA A 9 13.02 -4.25 18.74
C ALA A 9 13.31 -2.97 19.53
N ALA A 10 12.84 -1.80 19.08
CA ALA A 10 12.98 -0.56 19.82
C ALA A 10 12.28 -0.62 21.20
N LEU A 11 11.05 -1.13 21.23
CA LEU A 11 10.29 -1.31 22.46
C LEU A 11 10.96 -2.32 23.39
N ALA A 12 11.45 -3.44 22.86
CA ALA A 12 12.18 -4.45 23.63
C ALA A 12 13.47 -3.88 24.21
N VAL A 13 14.23 -3.06 23.47
CA VAL A 13 15.43 -2.39 23.98
C VAL A 13 15.09 -1.37 25.06
N ILE A 14 14.02 -0.58 24.89
CA ILE A 14 13.58 0.38 25.90
C ILE A 14 13.11 -0.33 27.18
N LEU A 15 12.36 -1.42 27.05
CA LEU A 15 11.89 -2.23 28.18
C LEU A 15 13.05 -2.97 28.86
N SER A 16 14.00 -3.51 28.09
CA SER A 16 15.22 -4.16 28.62
C SER A 16 16.10 -3.13 29.35
N GLY A 17 16.26 -1.95 28.74
CA GLY A 17 16.88 -0.79 29.36
C GLY A 17 16.21 -0.50 30.68
N LEU A 18 14.92 -0.20 30.69
CA LEU A 18 14.13 0.12 31.90
C LEU A 18 14.19 -0.96 32.98
N ALA A 19 14.14 -2.24 32.61
CA ALA A 19 14.25 -3.37 33.55
C ALA A 19 15.62 -3.46 34.22
N LEU A 20 16.69 -3.04 33.54
CA LEU A 20 18.05 -3.01 34.10
C LEU A 20 18.30 -1.81 35.03
N ARG A 21 17.28 -0.98 35.33
CA ARG A 21 17.41 0.21 36.20
C ARG A 21 17.81 -0.15 37.63
N ALA A 22 17.56 -1.39 38.05
CA ALA A 22 17.97 -1.92 39.34
C ALA A 22 19.44 -2.39 39.40
N GLY A 23 20.19 -2.32 38.30
CA GLY A 23 21.58 -2.75 38.21
C GLY A 23 22.63 -1.63 38.35
N PRO A 24 23.93 -1.94 38.28
CA PRO A 24 25.01 -0.97 38.42
C PRO A 24 24.94 0.13 37.34
N LEU A 25 25.02 1.41 37.73
CA LEU A 25 24.91 2.57 36.83
C LEU A 25 25.86 2.51 35.61
N ALA A 26 27.02 1.87 35.73
CA ALA A 26 28.01 1.72 34.66
C ALA A 26 27.60 0.72 33.55
N VAL A 27 26.70 -0.22 33.85
CA VAL A 27 26.18 -1.17 32.85
C VAL A 27 25.01 -0.53 32.09
N TRP A 28 24.18 0.24 32.81
CA TRP A 28 23.06 0.99 32.25
C TRP A 28 23.47 1.87 31.06
N GLY A 29 24.44 2.77 31.26
CA GLY A 29 24.87 3.70 30.22
C GLY A 29 25.37 3.01 28.95
N ARG A 30 26.10 1.89 29.09
CA ARG A 30 26.64 1.12 27.96
C ARG A 30 25.54 0.44 27.15
N VAL A 31 24.52 -0.12 27.81
CA VAL A 31 23.38 -0.75 27.13
C VAL A 31 22.59 0.27 26.33
N TRP A 32 22.29 1.44 26.92
CA TRP A 32 21.58 2.51 26.22
C TRP A 32 22.37 3.07 25.04
N MET A 33 23.68 3.27 25.19
CA MET A 33 24.54 3.68 24.07
C MET A 33 24.60 2.62 22.97
N ALA A 34 24.76 1.34 23.31
CA ALA A 34 24.76 0.26 22.33
C ALA A 34 23.42 0.18 21.57
N GLY A 35 22.30 0.33 22.28
CA GLY A 35 20.96 0.40 21.69
C GLY A 35 20.81 1.58 20.74
N LEU A 36 21.23 2.79 21.15
CA LEU A 36 21.18 3.98 20.30
C LEU A 36 22.06 3.81 19.06
N VAL A 37 23.28 3.31 19.20
CA VAL A 37 24.17 3.09 18.06
C VAL A 37 23.55 2.09 17.09
N LEU A 38 23.06 0.95 17.57
CA LEU A 38 22.55 -0.11 16.70
C LEU A 38 21.27 0.30 15.98
N LEU A 39 20.27 0.82 16.70
CA LEU A 39 18.99 1.20 16.11
C LEU A 39 19.07 2.56 15.41
N GLY A 40 19.78 3.52 16.00
CA GLY A 40 20.00 4.83 15.42
C GLY A 40 20.77 4.77 14.10
N ALA A 41 21.82 3.93 14.02
CA ALA A 41 22.55 3.75 12.76
C ALA A 41 21.66 3.21 11.63
N ARG A 42 20.71 2.32 11.94
CA ARG A 42 19.74 1.83 10.94
C ARG A 42 18.87 2.96 10.41
N VAL A 43 18.34 3.82 11.30
CA VAL A 43 17.49 4.96 10.91
C VAL A 43 18.28 5.95 10.06
N VAL A 44 19.46 6.37 10.54
CA VAL A 44 20.36 7.28 9.81
C VAL A 44 20.72 6.72 8.44
N TRP A 45 21.06 5.43 8.35
CA TRP A 45 21.38 4.78 7.08
C TRP A 45 20.22 4.80 6.09
N GLN A 46 18.99 4.57 6.56
CA GLN A 46 17.80 4.62 5.70
C GLN A 46 17.57 6.03 5.16
N THR A 47 17.68 7.05 6.02
CA THR A 47 17.53 8.46 5.62
C THR A 47 18.59 8.86 4.59
N VAL A 48 19.87 8.56 4.85
CA VAL A 48 20.98 8.87 3.92
C VAL A 48 20.79 8.17 2.58
N ARG A 49 20.41 6.89 2.58
CA ARG A 49 20.17 6.14 1.33
C ARG A 49 18.93 6.61 0.56
N GLY A 50 17.96 7.23 1.23
CA GLY A 50 16.82 7.91 0.62
C GLY A 50 17.26 9.21 -0.07
N MET A 51 18.02 10.04 0.65
CA MET A 51 18.57 11.30 0.11
C MET A 51 19.42 11.07 -1.13
N LEU A 52 20.30 10.07 -1.12
CA LEU A 52 21.14 9.73 -2.28
C LEU A 52 20.33 9.32 -3.53
N ARG A 53 19.06 8.93 -3.35
CA ARG A 53 18.14 8.58 -4.45
C ARG A 53 17.20 9.72 -4.84
N GLY A 54 17.47 10.95 -4.36
CA GLY A 54 16.61 12.13 -4.60
C GLY A 54 15.27 12.07 -3.87
N GLN A 55 15.06 11.07 -3.01
CA GLN A 55 13.87 10.96 -2.17
C GLN A 55 14.21 11.60 -0.83
N PHE A 56 13.96 12.90 -0.72
CA PHE A 56 13.97 13.58 0.57
C PHE A 56 12.81 13.04 1.41
N ALA A 57 13.07 11.95 2.12
CA ALA A 57 12.13 11.39 3.06
C ALA A 57 11.89 12.39 4.20
N ALA A 58 10.72 12.27 4.83
CA ALA A 58 10.15 13.20 5.79
C ALA A 58 10.98 13.44 7.09
N ASP A 59 12.22 12.96 7.21
CA ASP A 59 12.89 12.95 8.51
C ASP A 59 14.42 13.05 8.49
N LEU A 60 14.90 14.09 7.82
CA LEU A 60 16.27 14.58 7.97
C LEU A 60 16.54 15.04 9.41
N VAL A 61 15.54 15.67 10.05
CA VAL A 61 15.65 16.25 11.39
C VAL A 61 15.89 15.17 12.45
N ALA A 62 15.22 14.01 12.42
CA ALA A 62 15.54 12.95 13.38
C ALA A 62 16.91 12.35 13.15
N SER A 63 17.34 12.17 11.91
CA SER A 63 18.69 11.64 11.64
C SER A 63 19.76 12.57 12.22
N LEU A 64 19.58 13.88 12.10
CA LEU A 64 20.43 14.87 12.75
C LEU A 64 20.32 14.81 14.28
N ALA A 65 19.12 14.71 14.83
CA ALA A 65 18.90 14.61 16.27
C ALA A 65 19.56 13.35 16.89
N ILE A 66 19.52 12.22 16.20
CA ILE A 66 20.19 10.97 16.62
C ILE A 66 21.72 11.16 16.64
N VAL A 67 22.29 11.76 15.59
CA VAL A 67 23.73 12.06 15.54
C VAL A 67 24.13 13.03 16.66
N THR A 68 23.35 14.10 16.87
CA THR A 68 23.58 15.06 17.96
C THR A 68 23.51 14.37 19.32
N ALA A 69 22.54 13.48 19.55
CA ALA A 69 22.42 12.72 20.79
C ALA A 69 23.62 11.79 21.03
N LEU A 70 24.19 11.20 19.97
CA LEU A 70 25.42 10.41 20.05
C LEU A 70 26.63 11.27 20.43
N VAL A 71 26.78 12.44 19.80
CA VAL A 71 27.88 13.39 20.10
C VAL A 71 27.78 13.90 21.54
N LEU A 72 26.57 14.19 22.01
CA LEU A 72 26.31 14.68 23.37
C LEU A 72 26.28 13.57 24.43
N TRP A 73 26.52 12.30 24.06
CA TRP A 73 26.44 11.15 24.97
C TRP A 73 25.09 11.06 25.71
N GLN A 74 23.99 11.40 25.04
CA GLN A 74 22.64 11.32 25.58
C GLN A 74 21.84 10.19 24.92
N PRO A 75 22.08 8.93 25.30
CA PRO A 75 21.49 7.80 24.60
C PRO A 75 19.97 7.71 24.75
N LEU A 76 19.43 8.15 25.90
CA LEU A 76 17.99 8.13 26.14
C LEU A 76 17.26 9.09 25.18
N ALA A 77 17.79 10.31 25.01
CA ALA A 77 17.22 11.28 24.09
C ALA A 77 17.21 10.74 22.65
N GLY A 78 18.33 10.18 22.20
CA GLY A 78 18.40 9.56 20.87
C GLY A 78 17.46 8.36 20.71
N MET A 79 17.31 7.52 21.74
CA MET A 79 16.40 6.37 21.70
C MET A 79 14.92 6.78 21.63
N VAL A 80 14.53 7.88 22.28
CA VAL A 80 13.18 8.44 22.15
C VAL A 80 12.92 8.88 20.71
N VAL A 81 13.89 9.55 20.07
CA VAL A 81 13.78 9.95 18.66
C VAL A 81 13.66 8.72 17.74
N VAL A 82 14.49 7.69 17.95
CA VAL A 82 14.40 6.42 17.21
C VAL A 82 13.02 5.77 17.37
N LEU A 83 12.48 5.74 18.59
CA LEU A 83 11.14 5.21 18.85
C LEU A 83 10.06 6.02 18.14
N MET A 84 10.11 7.35 18.21
CA MET A 84 9.16 8.24 17.55
C MET A 84 9.11 7.95 16.06
N GLN A 85 10.28 7.90 15.42
CA GLN A 85 10.35 7.72 13.97
C GLN A 85 9.88 6.32 13.54
N THR A 86 10.39 5.28 14.20
CA THR A 86 9.97 3.90 13.89
C THR A 86 8.51 3.62 14.27
N GLY A 87 8.00 4.29 15.29
CA GLY A 87 6.60 4.26 15.71
C GLY A 87 5.68 4.94 14.71
N GLY A 88 6.04 6.13 14.22
CA GLY A 88 5.31 6.85 13.17
C GLY A 88 5.16 6.01 11.91
N GLU A 89 6.24 5.39 11.44
CA GLU A 89 6.18 4.54 10.26
C GLU A 89 5.37 3.23 10.50
N ALA A 90 5.39 2.69 11.71
CA ALA A 90 4.55 1.55 12.06
C ALA A 90 3.05 1.90 12.05
N LEU A 91 2.70 3.07 12.59
CA LEU A 91 1.33 3.59 12.60
C LEU A 91 0.83 3.90 11.19
N ASP A 92 1.67 4.51 10.36
CA ASP A 92 1.33 4.81 8.97
C ASP A 92 1.01 3.54 8.18
N GLN A 93 1.86 2.51 8.27
CA GLN A 93 1.59 1.24 7.61
C GLN A 93 0.34 0.54 8.16
N TYR A 94 0.04 0.68 9.44
CA TYR A 94 -1.20 0.16 10.03
C TYR A 94 -2.42 0.87 9.47
N ALA A 95 -2.39 2.21 9.41
CA ALA A 95 -3.44 3.03 8.83
C ALA A 95 -3.67 2.70 7.36
N ALA A 96 -2.60 2.58 6.57
CA ALA A 96 -2.68 2.20 5.15
C ALA A 96 -3.37 0.84 4.97
N ARG A 97 -2.99 -0.18 5.75
CA ARG A 97 -3.64 -1.50 5.71
C ARG A 97 -5.11 -1.45 6.11
N ARG A 98 -5.45 -0.65 7.13
CA ARG A 98 -6.83 -0.47 7.58
C ARG A 98 -7.69 0.21 6.52
N ALA A 99 -7.14 1.20 5.83
CA ALA A 99 -7.79 1.91 4.74
C ALA A 99 -8.02 1.00 3.52
N SER A 100 -6.99 0.26 3.08
CA SER A 100 -7.13 -0.68 1.96
C SER A 100 -8.19 -1.74 2.22
N ARG A 101 -8.31 -2.24 3.46
CA ARG A 101 -9.38 -3.17 3.83
C ARG A 101 -10.77 -2.55 3.76
N ALA A 102 -10.91 -1.29 4.16
CA ALA A 102 -12.19 -0.58 4.07
C ALA A 102 -12.60 -0.38 2.60
N VAL A 103 -11.67 0.01 1.74
CA VAL A 103 -11.91 0.13 0.30
C VAL A 103 -12.27 -1.23 -0.32
N ALA A 104 -11.55 -2.29 0.01
CA ALA A 104 -11.84 -3.63 -0.48
C ALA A 104 -13.24 -4.14 -0.06
N ALA A 105 -13.70 -3.76 1.15
CA ALA A 105 -15.05 -4.09 1.59
C ALA A 105 -16.12 -3.34 0.79
N LEU A 106 -15.90 -2.04 0.53
CA LEU A 106 -16.78 -1.24 -0.33
C LEU A 106 -16.83 -1.79 -1.76
N GLU A 107 -15.71 -2.25 -2.30
CA GLU A 107 -15.65 -2.90 -3.61
C GLU A 107 -16.38 -4.24 -3.64
N ALA A 108 -16.27 -5.05 -2.58
CA ALA A 108 -16.96 -6.33 -2.47
C ALA A 108 -18.49 -6.18 -2.38
N GLU A 109 -18.95 -5.08 -1.76
CA GLU A 109 -20.38 -4.74 -1.62
C GLU A 109 -20.92 -3.95 -2.82
N ALA A 110 -20.06 -3.48 -3.72
CA ALA A 110 -20.48 -2.74 -4.90
C ALA A 110 -21.24 -3.66 -5.87
N PRO A 111 -22.50 -3.35 -6.22
CA PRO A 111 -23.22 -4.12 -7.22
C PRO A 111 -22.49 -3.98 -8.55
N ALA A 112 -22.21 -5.09 -9.22
CA ALA A 112 -21.71 -5.09 -10.59
C ALA A 112 -22.76 -4.44 -11.49
N ARG A 113 -22.70 -3.10 -11.63
CA ARG A 113 -23.58 -2.36 -12.54
C ARG A 113 -23.23 -2.80 -13.96
N ARG A 114 -23.94 -3.80 -14.47
CA ARG A 114 -24.14 -3.97 -15.91
C ARG A 114 -24.95 -2.78 -16.36
N THR A 115 -24.29 -1.80 -16.96
CA THR A 115 -24.96 -0.80 -17.79
C THR A 115 -25.57 -1.55 -18.96
N ALA A 116 -26.83 -2.00 -18.83
CA ALA A 116 -27.60 -2.45 -19.97
C ALA A 116 -27.82 -1.24 -20.86
N ALA A 117 -27.15 -1.20 -22.02
CA ALA A 117 -27.41 -0.19 -23.04
C ALA A 117 -28.93 -0.20 -23.34
N PRO A 118 -29.62 0.96 -23.30
CA PRO A 118 -31.04 1.02 -23.60
C PRO A 118 -31.28 0.44 -24.99
N GLY A 119 -32.05 -0.66 -25.03
CA GLY A 119 -32.54 -1.21 -26.28
C GLY A 119 -33.29 -0.12 -27.04
N ARG A 120 -32.85 0.16 -28.27
CA ARG A 120 -33.52 1.12 -29.16
C ARG A 120 -34.98 0.69 -29.33
N PRO A 121 -35.97 1.46 -28.86
CA PRO A 121 -37.37 1.20 -29.19
C PRO A 121 -37.59 1.80 -30.59
N GLY A 122 -37.56 0.98 -31.63
CA GLY A 122 -37.71 1.51 -32.98
C GLY A 122 -37.48 0.56 -34.15
N GLU A 123 -37.79 -0.72 -34.03
CA GLU A 123 -37.92 -1.60 -35.21
C GLU A 123 -39.26 -2.32 -35.12
N GLY A 124 -40.18 -1.95 -36.03
CA GLY A 124 -41.47 -2.62 -36.12
C GLY A 124 -42.62 -1.82 -36.73
N HIS A 125 -42.41 -0.66 -37.36
CA HIS A 125 -43.45 -0.07 -38.20
C HIS A 125 -42.93 0.82 -39.33
N ARG A 126 -42.42 0.21 -40.41
CA ARG A 126 -42.49 0.81 -41.75
C ARG A 126 -42.62 -0.26 -42.82
N GLY A 127 -43.80 -0.32 -43.42
CA GLY A 127 -44.00 -0.89 -44.74
C GLY A 127 -43.16 -0.12 -45.77
N GLY A 128 -42.58 -0.87 -46.71
CA GLY A 128 -41.77 -0.34 -47.79
C GLY A 128 -41.46 -1.42 -48.82
N ARG A 129 -42.30 -1.46 -49.85
CA ARG A 129 -42.22 -2.20 -51.12
C ARG A 129 -40.85 -2.79 -51.48
N GLY A 130 -40.80 -4.11 -51.70
CA GLY A 130 -39.77 -4.79 -52.49
C GLY A 130 -40.29 -5.19 -53.88
N PRO A 131 -39.48 -5.14 -54.95
CA PRO A 131 -39.95 -5.27 -56.33
C PRO A 131 -40.35 -6.70 -56.69
N ALA A 132 -41.30 -6.80 -57.63
CA ALA A 132 -41.90 -8.01 -58.16
C ALA A 132 -40.86 -9.06 -58.60
N ARG A 133 -41.00 -10.30 -58.09
CA ARG A 133 -40.26 -11.45 -58.59
C ARG A 133 -40.81 -11.83 -59.97
N ARG A 134 -39.97 -11.73 -61.02
CA ARG A 134 -40.24 -12.41 -62.30
C ARG A 134 -40.07 -13.92 -62.11
N PRO A 135 -40.98 -14.77 -62.63
CA PRO A 135 -40.72 -16.19 -62.74
C PRO A 135 -39.72 -16.48 -63.88
N PRO A 136 -38.70 -17.34 -63.68
CA PRO A 136 -37.91 -17.84 -64.79
C PRO A 136 -38.73 -18.83 -65.63
N ALA A 137 -38.72 -18.58 -66.93
CA ALA A 137 -39.30 -19.40 -67.97
C ALA A 137 -38.56 -20.75 -68.10
N GLY A 138 -39.32 -21.82 -68.36
CA GLY A 138 -38.79 -23.05 -68.94
C GLY A 138 -38.75 -24.25 -68.00
N ALA A 139 -39.80 -25.06 -68.03
CA ALA A 139 -39.69 -26.51 -67.90
C ALA A 139 -40.62 -27.15 -68.95
N PRO A 140 -40.11 -28.04 -69.83
CA PRO A 140 -40.85 -28.57 -70.96
C PRO A 140 -41.86 -29.63 -70.52
N GLY A 141 -42.93 -29.74 -71.32
CA GLY A 141 -44.12 -30.52 -71.06
C GLY A 141 -43.91 -32.01 -70.79
N ARG A 142 -44.87 -32.54 -70.05
CA ARG A 142 -45.28 -33.94 -70.14
C ARG A 142 -46.77 -33.96 -70.41
N ASP A 143 -47.06 -33.96 -71.70
CA ASP A 143 -48.28 -34.54 -72.22
C ASP A 143 -48.25 -36.04 -71.89
N ALA A 144 -49.28 -36.53 -71.20
CA ALA A 144 -49.72 -37.91 -71.33
C ALA A 144 -51.21 -37.97 -70.95
N PRO A 145 -52.10 -38.32 -71.89
CA PRO A 145 -53.54 -38.29 -71.72
C PRO A 145 -54.11 -39.60 -71.13
N LEU A 146 -55.21 -39.41 -70.40
CA LEU A 146 -56.29 -40.33 -69.98
C LEU A 146 -55.95 -41.51 -69.05
#